data_AF-A0A936J9B1-F1
#
_entry.id   AF-A0A936J9B1-F1
#
_cell.length_a   1.000
_cell.length_b   1.000
_cell.length_c   1.000
_cell.angle_alpha   90.00
_cell.angle_beta   90.00
_cell.angle_gamma   90.00
#
_symmetry.space_group_name_H-M   'P 1'
#
loop_
_entity.id
_entity.type
_entity.pdbx_description
1 polymer ?
#
loop_
_entity_poly.entity_id
_entity_poly.type
_entity_poly.pdbx_seq_one_letter_code
_entity_poly.pdbx_strand_id
1 'polypeptide(L)'
;MIVLSEAKRLFINRWGEISPNWGISKAMGQIHALLLISEDALCHDQIMKALRISRGNVHNHITQLMEWNLIGKKSIAGSRKEYYFAEKDLKKK
;
A
#
# COMPACT_ATOMS: atom_id res chain seq x y z
N MET A 1 26.86 -1.24 -1.38
CA MET A 1 25.94 -0.34 -2.10
C MET A 1 24.63 -1.10 -2.26
N ILE A 2 23.52 -0.64 -1.66
CA ILE A 2 22.23 -1.33 -1.76
C ILE A 2 21.56 -0.87 -3.06
N VAL A 3 21.06 -1.81 -3.87
CA VAL A 3 20.32 -1.50 -5.10
C VAL A 3 18.92 -0.99 -4.73
N LEU A 4 18.38 -0.01 -5.45
CA LEU A 4 17.09 0.65 -5.14
C LEU A 4 15.94 -0.34 -4.88
N SER A 5 15.87 -1.44 -5.64
CA SER A 5 14.85 -2.49 -5.47
C SER A 5 14.93 -3.16 -4.09
N GLU A 6 16.14 -3.40 -3.60
CA GLU A 6 16.37 -3.99 -2.29
C GLU A 6 16.06 -3.00 -1.16
N ALA A 7 16.41 -1.73 -1.33
CA ALA A 7 16.03 -0.67 -0.39
C ALA A 7 14.50 -0.55 -0.25
N LYS A 8 13.76 -0.58 -1.36
CA LYS A 8 12.27 -0.59 -1.35
C LYS A 8 11.72 -1.80 -0.60
N ARG A 9 12.26 -2.99 -0.86
CA ARG A 9 11.84 -4.22 -0.17
C ARG A 9 12.11 -4.16 1.33
N LEU A 10 13.29 -3.67 1.72
CA LEU A 10 13.66 -3.50 3.12
C LEU A 10 12.72 -2.52 3.82
N PHE A 11 12.43 -1.38 3.19
CA PHE A 11 11.47 -0.41 3.71
C PHE A 11 10.09 -1.03 3.95
N ILE A 12 9.52 -1.70 2.94
CA ILE A 12 8.20 -2.35 3.05
C ILE A 12 8.18 -3.36 4.19
N ASN A 13 9.22 -4.20 4.29
CA ASN A 13 9.30 -5.21 5.33
C ASN A 13 9.40 -4.60 6.73
N ARG A 14 10.31 -3.63 6.92
CA ARG A 14 10.49 -2.96 8.21
C ARG A 14 9.24 -2.22 8.63
N TRP A 15 8.60 -1.48 7.72
CA TRP A 15 7.34 -0.79 7.99
C TRP A 15 6.24 -1.77 8.45
N GLY A 16 6.11 -2.92 7.77
CA GLY A 16 5.19 -3.96 8.19
C GLY A 16 5.53 -4.61 9.54
N GLU A 17 6.80 -4.70 9.92
CA GLU A 17 7.22 -5.24 11.23
C GLU A 17 6.83 -4.32 12.38
N ILE A 18 6.91 -3.01 12.19
CA ILE A 18 6.57 -2.02 13.22
C ILE A 18 5.08 -1.65 13.23
N SER A 19 4.34 -1.91 12.14
CA SER A 19 2.93 -1.54 12.00
C SER A 19 2.01 -2.03 13.12
N PRO A 20 2.20 -3.24 13.71
CA PRO A 20 1.38 -3.70 14.83
C PRO A 20 1.44 -2.80 16.07
N ASN A 21 2.51 -2.01 16.24
CA ASN A 21 2.63 -1.06 17.36
C ASN A 21 1.56 0.04 17.34
N TRP A 22 0.91 0.27 16.18
CA TRP A 22 -0.20 1.21 16.03
C TRP A 22 -1.53 0.51 15.74
N GLY A 23 -1.65 -0.78 16.05
CA GLY A 23 -2.91 -1.52 15.94
C GLY A 23 -3.28 -2.00 14.54
N ILE A 24 -2.36 -1.93 13.56
CA ILE A 24 -2.59 -2.45 12.21
C ILE A 24 -1.74 -3.69 11.91
N SER A 25 -2.32 -4.69 11.25
CA SER A 25 -1.61 -5.93 10.93
C SER A 25 -0.38 -5.71 10.04
N LYS A 26 0.60 -6.63 10.10
CA LYS A 26 1.81 -6.57 9.26
C LYS A 26 1.50 -6.44 7.77
N ALA A 27 0.54 -7.21 7.26
CA ALA A 27 0.16 -7.17 5.84
C ALA A 27 -0.47 -5.82 5.45
N MET A 28 -1.32 -5.26 6.32
CA MET A 28 -1.89 -3.92 6.16
C MET A 28 -0.77 -2.85 6.11
N GLY A 29 0.20 -2.94 7.03
CA GLY A 29 1.39 -2.09 7.02
C GLY A 29 2.21 -2.20 5.73
N GLN A 30 2.45 -3.41 5.23
CA GLN A 30 3.21 -3.63 3.99
C GLN A 30 2.49 -3.06 2.75
N ILE A 31 1.16 -3.19 2.67
CA ILE A 31 0.37 -2.58 1.59
C ILE A 31 0.46 -1.06 1.67
N HIS A 32 0.29 -0.48 2.85
CA HIS A 32 0.43 0.96 3.04
C HIS A 32 1.84 1.45 2.66
N ALA A 33 2.88 0.76 3.12
CA ALA A 33 4.27 1.10 2.79
C ALA A 33 4.53 1.07 1.28
N LEU A 34 4.02 0.05 0.58
CA LEU A 34 4.11 -0.04 -0.87
C LEU A 34 3.46 1.17 -1.54
N LEU A 35 2.23 1.51 -1.15
CA LEU A 35 1.49 2.64 -1.71
C LEU A 35 2.18 3.98 -1.42
N LEU A 36 2.78 4.12 -0.24
CA LEU A 36 3.51 5.32 0.18
C LEU A 36 4.76 5.58 -0.67
N ILE A 37 5.49 4.54 -1.07
CA ILE A 37 6.70 4.68 -1.89
C ILE A 37 6.45 4.52 -3.39
N SER A 38 5.20 4.26 -3.79
CA SER A 38 4.84 4.17 -5.20
C SER A 38 4.73 5.57 -5.81
N GLU A 39 5.22 5.72 -7.04
CA GLU A 39 5.08 6.97 -7.79
C GLU A 39 3.64 7.14 -8.26
N ASP A 40 3.06 6.07 -8.80
CA ASP A 40 1.68 6.01 -9.25
C ASP A 40 0.78 5.24 -8.28
N ALA A 41 -0.53 5.51 -8.38
CA ALA A 41 -1.53 4.70 -7.71
C ALA A 41 -1.56 3.28 -8.29
N LEU A 42 -1.78 2.28 -7.44
CA LEU A 42 -1.73 0.87 -7.81
C LEU A 42 -3.10 0.22 -7.76
N CYS A 43 -3.40 -0.66 -8.71
CA CYS A 43 -4.57 -1.53 -8.64
C CYS A 43 -4.28 -2.82 -7.84
N HIS A 44 -5.32 -3.59 -7.51
CA HIS A 44 -5.20 -4.84 -6.76
C HIS A 44 -4.14 -5.80 -7.35
N ASP A 45 -4.16 -6.02 -8.67
CA ASP A 45 -3.24 -6.97 -9.32
C ASP A 45 -1.78 -6.53 -9.18
N GLN A 46 -1.50 -5.23 -9.19
CA GLN A 46 -0.15 -4.69 -8.98
C GLN A 46 0.32 -4.89 -7.54
N ILE A 47 -0.55 -4.67 -6.56
CA ILE A 47 -0.26 -4.89 -5.14
C ILE A 47 0.00 -6.38 -4.87
N MET A 48 -0.86 -7.26 -5.38
CA MET A 48 -0.67 -8.72 -5.29
C MET A 48 0.68 -9.13 -5.86
N LYS A 49 1.04 -8.65 -7.04
CA LYS A 49 2.31 -8.97 -7.70
C LYS A 49 3.51 -8.46 -6.91
N ALA A 50 3.43 -7.24 -6.38
CA ALA A 50 4.51 -6.60 -5.63
C ALA A 50 4.78 -7.30 -4.28
N LEU A 51 3.73 -7.68 -3.55
CA LEU A 51 3.84 -8.23 -2.20
C LEU A 51 3.70 -9.76 -2.14
N ARG A 52 3.37 -10.41 -3.26
CA ARG A 52 3.14 -11.87 -3.35
C ARG A 52 2.06 -12.37 -2.38
N ILE A 53 0.97 -11.62 -2.26
CA ILE A 53 -0.19 -11.95 -1.41
C ILE A 53 -1.46 -12.18 -2.25
N SER A 54 -2.45 -12.87 -1.68
CA SER A 54 -3.67 -13.24 -2.38
C SER A 54 -4.59 -12.03 -2.63
N ARG A 55 -5.50 -12.16 -3.61
CA ARG A 55 -6.49 -11.12 -3.91
C ARG A 55 -7.39 -10.79 -2.72
N GLY A 56 -7.85 -11.81 -1.99
CA GLY A 56 -8.66 -11.63 -0.78
C GLY A 56 -7.90 -10.90 0.32
N ASN A 57 -6.61 -11.20 0.49
CA ASN A 57 -5.75 -10.51 1.46
C ASN A 57 -5.57 -9.02 1.09
N VAL A 58 -5.32 -8.73 -0.19
CA VAL A 58 -5.28 -7.33 -0.69
C VAL A 58 -6.61 -6.62 -0.46
N HIS A 59 -7.73 -7.23 -0.86
CA HIS A 59 -9.05 -6.62 -0.72
C HIS A 59 -9.36 -6.27 0.74
N ASN A 60 -9.20 -7.24 1.64
CA ASN A 60 -9.49 -7.06 3.06
C ASN A 60 -8.68 -5.89 3.65
N HIS A 61 -7.38 -5.82 3.37
CA HIS A 61 -6.54 -4.77 3.93
C HIS A 61 -6.67 -3.42 3.23
N ILE A 62 -7.00 -3.39 1.93
CA ILE A 62 -7.34 -2.14 1.25
C ILE A 62 -8.62 -1.54 1.85
N THR A 63 -9.65 -2.36 2.08
CA THR A 63 -10.88 -1.91 2.75
C THR A 63 -10.58 -1.35 4.14
N GLN A 64 -9.80 -2.07 4.96
CA GLN A 64 -9.37 -1.57 6.27
C GLN A 64 -8.55 -0.28 6.18
N LEU A 65 -7.62 -0.15 5.23
CA LEU A 65 -6.82 1.06 5.07
C LEU A 65 -7.66 2.26 4.67
N MET A 66 -8.70 2.05 3.86
CA MET A 66 -9.68 3.09 3.51
C MET A 66 -10.51 3.49 4.75
N GLU A 67 -10.97 2.54 5.55
CA GLU A 67 -11.71 2.81 6.80
C GLU A 67 -10.88 3.62 7.80
N TRP A 68 -9.57 3.33 7.87
CA TRP A 68 -8.62 4.08 8.70
C TRP A 68 -8.21 5.43 8.10
N ASN A 69 -8.69 5.78 6.89
CA ASN A 69 -8.28 6.96 6.12
C ASN A 69 -6.76 7.06 5.90
N LEU A 70 -6.07 5.93 5.81
CA LEU A 70 -4.62 5.88 5.54
C LEU A 70 -4.31 5.86 4.05
N ILE A 71 -5.30 5.53 3.21
CA ILE A 71 -5.17 5.53 1.75
C ILE A 71 -6.42 6.15 1.11
N GLY A 72 -6.25 6.62 -0.12
CA GLY A 72 -7.34 7.03 -1.01
C GLY A 72 -7.46 6.11 -2.21
N LYS A 73 -8.51 6.33 -3.00
CA LYS A 73 -8.72 5.67 -4.29
C LYS A 73 -9.06 6.66 -5.39
N LYS A 74 -8.71 6.33 -6.62
CA LYS A 74 -9.09 7.07 -7.83
C LYS A 74 -9.37 6.12 -8.98
N SER A 75 -10.29 6.52 -9.85
CA SER A 75 -10.50 5.86 -11.14
C SER A 75 -9.63 6.53 -12.21
N ILE A 76 -9.08 5.74 -13.13
CA ILE A 76 -8.26 6.23 -14.24
C ILE A 76 -9.08 6.06 -15.53
N ALA A 77 -9.18 7.13 -16.34
CA ALA A 77 -9.92 7.12 -17.58
C ALA A 77 -9.46 5.99 -18.51
N GLY A 78 -10.42 5.26 -19.10
CA GLY A 78 -10.15 4.09 -19.93
C GLY A 78 -9.84 2.80 -19.15
N SER A 79 -9.72 2.85 -17.82
CA SER A 79 -9.55 1.66 -16.99
C SER A 79 -10.85 1.30 -16.27
N ARG A 80 -11.16 0.00 -16.23
CA ARG A 80 -12.25 -0.56 -15.40
C ARG A 80 -11.79 -0.89 -13.96
N LYS A 81 -10.54 -0.60 -13.61
CA LYS A 81 -9.95 -0.92 -12.30
C LYS A 81 -9.95 0.31 -11.39
N GLU A 82 -10.09 0.04 -10.11
CA GLU A 82 -9.83 1.01 -9.05
C GLU A 82 -8.33 1.04 -8.70
N TYR A 83 -7.78 2.24 -8.50
CA TYR A 83 -6.39 2.46 -8.14
C TYR A 83 -6.30 3.15 -6.78
N TYR A 84 -5.33 2.72 -5.97
CA TYR A 84 -5.16 3.13 -4.59
C TYR A 84 -3.84 3.87 -4.41
N PHE A 85 -3.81 4.84 -3.51
CA PHE A 85 -2.62 5.63 -3.19
C PHE A 85 -2.60 6.00 -1.70
N ALA A 86 -1.42 6.14 -1.13
CA ALA A 86 -1.25 6.74 0.18
C ALA A 86 -0.93 8.24 0.02
N GLU A 87 -1.55 9.09 0.83
CA GLU A 87 -1.27 10.52 0.87
C GLU A 87 0.17 10.74 1.38
N LYS A 88 0.99 11.43 0.58
CA LYS A 88 2.36 11.82 0.97
C LYS A 88 2.39 13.16 1.70
N ASP A 89 1.33 13.95 1.55
CA ASP A 89 1.26 15.31 2.07
C ASP A 89 0.21 15.37 3.19
N LEU A 90 0.67 15.37 4.44
CA LEU A 90 -0.18 15.42 5.64
C LEU A 90 -0.89 16.79 5.83
N LYS A 91 -0.78 17.71 4.87
CA LYS A 91 -1.17 19.13 5.00
C LYS A 91 -2.55 19.50 4.44
N LYS A 92 -3.42 18.54 4.11
CA LYS A 92 -4.81 18.84 3.77
C LYS A 92 -5.77 18.24 4.79
N LYS A 93 -5.95 18.97 5.89
CA LYS A 93 -7.21 18.99 6.65
C LYS A 93 -7.78 20.40 6.55
#